data_AF-A0A7K1BPK0-F1
#
_entry.id   AF-A0A7K1BPK0-F1
#
_cell.length_a   1.000
_cell.length_b   1.000
_cell.length_c   1.000
_cell.angle_alpha   90.00
_cell.angle_beta   90.00
_cell.angle_gamma   90.00
#
_symmetry.space_group_name_H-M   'P 1'
#
loop_
_entity.id
_entity.type
_entity.pdbx_description
1 polymer ?
#
loop_
_entity_poly.entity_id
_entity_poly.type
_entity_poly.pdbx_seq_one_letter_code
_entity_poly.pdbx_strand_id
1 'polypeptide(L)'
;DKVVDLIDVSFNHDGAPPLFSGVELMLDNRERLGLIGPNGAGKSTLLDLIAGRRSPTTGTIDVGSTVRIGYYDQIGVELDPRQRVREAITGGRREPDWQDAALLESFWFDGDAQWAPIELLSGGERRRLQLLLVLAQKPNVLLLDEPTNDLDLDTLRVLEEFLDDWPGALIVVSHDRAFLERTVADVIVMDGHARPSRRPGGYAAWEEQRRSSMVRGRIADPRKAPSTSSGSSASKASKAKPSEKPATRSPSTLRFLIKDLEKEIKRLTKVKDRLEVKVADLAVSGDHVELTRLGGELTAVLTELEAAEEQWLELTDEAERASN
;
A
#
# COMPACT_ATOMS: atom_id res chain seq x y z
N ASP A 1 -15.13 23.02 -11.87
CA ASP A 1 -16.06 21.88 -11.85
C ASP A 1 -15.68 20.93 -10.74
N LYS A 2 -16.64 20.62 -9.88
CA LYS A 2 -16.49 19.68 -8.76
C LYS A 2 -16.22 18.28 -9.29
N VAL A 3 -15.18 17.61 -8.77
CA VAL A 3 -14.83 16.24 -9.17
C VAL A 3 -15.44 15.27 -8.17
N VAL A 4 -14.97 15.25 -6.92
CA VAL A 4 -15.54 14.42 -5.86
C VAL A 4 -15.51 15.19 -4.55
N ASP A 5 -16.66 15.32 -3.87
CA ASP A 5 -16.73 15.86 -2.52
C ASP A 5 -17.27 14.82 -1.53
N LEU A 6 -16.58 14.65 -0.41
CA LEU A 6 -17.00 13.89 0.75
C LEU A 6 -17.43 14.88 1.83
N ILE A 7 -18.67 14.78 2.27
CA ILE A 7 -19.28 15.67 3.27
C ILE A 7 -19.66 14.83 4.48
N ASP A 8 -18.92 15.02 5.59
CA ASP A 8 -19.12 14.32 6.87
C ASP A 8 -19.18 12.79 6.74
N VAL A 9 -18.38 12.22 5.84
CA VAL A 9 -18.45 10.80 5.50
C VAL A 9 -17.88 9.97 6.63
N SER A 10 -18.67 9.00 7.11
CA SER A 10 -18.21 8.02 8.11
C SER A 10 -18.52 6.61 7.65
N PHE A 11 -17.68 5.68 8.06
CA PHE A 11 -17.86 4.27 7.74
C PHE A 11 -17.50 3.37 8.93
N ASN A 12 -18.32 2.35 9.14
CA ASN A 12 -18.10 1.28 10.10
C ASN A 12 -18.53 -0.07 9.49
N HIS A 13 -17.90 -1.15 9.95
CA HIS A 13 -18.39 -2.49 9.64
C HIS A 13 -19.60 -2.81 10.52
N ASP A 14 -20.45 -3.73 10.08
CA ASP A 14 -21.64 -4.14 10.83
C ASP A 14 -21.26 -4.63 12.24
N GLY A 15 -21.78 -3.95 13.26
CA GLY A 15 -21.49 -4.25 14.67
C GLY A 15 -20.10 -3.85 15.17
N ALA A 16 -19.29 -3.18 14.35
CA ALA A 16 -17.94 -2.74 14.71
C ALA A 16 -17.88 -1.23 15.03
N PRO A 17 -16.85 -0.77 15.79
CA PRO A 17 -16.57 0.66 15.92
C PRO A 17 -16.28 1.31 14.55
N PRO A 18 -16.46 2.64 14.43
CA PRO A 18 -16.17 3.35 13.19
C PRO A 18 -14.71 3.23 12.80
N LEU A 19 -14.49 2.87 11.54
CA LEU A 19 -13.16 2.81 10.93
C LEU A 19 -12.60 4.22 10.73
N PHE A 20 -13.47 5.12 10.27
CA PHE A 20 -13.25 6.56 10.22
C PHE A 20 -14.61 7.29 10.26
N SER A 21 -14.57 8.56 10.64
CA SER A 21 -15.73 9.41 10.88
C SER A 21 -15.49 10.85 10.44
N GLY A 22 -16.55 11.50 9.95
CA GLY A 22 -16.53 12.92 9.58
C GLY A 22 -15.38 13.28 8.63
N VAL A 23 -15.18 12.45 7.60
CA VAL A 23 -14.23 12.73 6.52
C VAL A 23 -14.79 13.88 5.69
N GLU A 24 -14.04 14.97 5.65
CA GLU A 24 -14.25 16.08 4.74
C GLU A 24 -13.10 16.08 3.72
N LEU A 25 -13.43 15.84 2.46
CA LEU A 25 -12.47 15.81 1.38
C LEU A 25 -13.10 16.43 0.15
N MET A 26 -12.43 17.42 -0.43
CA MET A 26 -12.75 17.96 -1.74
C MET A 26 -11.62 17.56 -2.68
N LEU A 27 -11.98 16.84 -3.74
CA LEU A 27 -11.09 16.49 -4.83
C LEU A 27 -11.37 17.43 -6.00
N ASP A 28 -10.36 18.21 -6.38
CA ASP A 28 -10.38 19.12 -7.52
C ASP A 28 -9.78 18.49 -8.78
N ASN A 29 -10.01 19.14 -9.92
CA ASN A 29 -9.39 18.74 -11.18
C ASN A 29 -7.86 18.81 -11.06
N ARG A 30 -7.17 17.80 -11.60
CA ARG A 30 -5.69 17.67 -11.59
C ARG A 30 -5.06 17.51 -10.22
N GLU A 31 -5.87 17.32 -9.19
CA GLU A 31 -5.35 17.13 -7.86
C GLU A 31 -4.63 15.78 -7.73
N ARG A 32 -3.55 15.75 -6.95
CA ARG A 32 -2.69 14.59 -6.75
C ARG A 32 -2.59 14.30 -5.25
N LEU A 33 -3.35 13.32 -4.77
CA LEU A 33 -3.45 12.98 -3.35
C LEU A 33 -2.87 11.60 -3.04
N GLY A 34 -2.11 11.51 -1.95
CA GLY A 34 -1.59 10.26 -1.41
C GLY A 34 -2.31 9.94 -0.12
N LEU A 35 -2.86 8.74 0.01
CA LEU A 35 -3.54 8.27 1.20
C LEU A 35 -2.59 7.35 1.98
N ILE A 36 -2.18 7.81 3.16
CA ILE A 36 -1.17 7.15 3.99
C ILE A 36 -1.71 6.85 5.38
N GLY A 37 -1.23 5.77 6.00
CA GLY A 37 -1.68 5.31 7.31
C GLY A 37 -1.30 3.85 7.55
N PRO A 38 -1.44 3.33 8.79
CA PRO A 38 -1.16 1.94 9.10
C PRO A 38 -2.13 1.00 8.35
N ASN A 39 -1.77 -0.28 8.29
CA ASN A 39 -2.66 -1.31 7.75
C ASN A 39 -3.91 -1.42 8.62
N GLY A 40 -5.06 -1.62 7.98
CA GLY A 40 -6.34 -1.61 8.68
C GLY A 40 -6.87 -0.23 9.07
N ALA A 41 -6.21 0.88 8.70
CA ALA A 41 -6.75 2.23 8.91
C ALA A 41 -7.97 2.57 8.03
N GLY A 42 -8.29 1.73 7.04
CA GLY A 42 -9.41 1.92 6.13
C GLY A 42 -9.09 2.66 4.82
N LYS A 43 -7.83 2.63 4.37
CA LYS A 43 -7.37 3.27 3.13
C LYS A 43 -8.14 2.77 1.90
N SER A 44 -8.09 1.46 1.65
CA SER A 44 -8.85 0.81 0.58
C SER A 44 -10.36 1.02 0.73
N THR A 45 -10.86 1.01 1.97
CA THR A 45 -12.28 1.28 2.24
C THR A 45 -12.68 2.70 1.83
N LEU A 46 -11.84 3.71 2.06
CA LEU A 46 -12.09 5.06 1.61
C LEU A 46 -12.10 5.15 0.08
N LEU A 47 -11.18 4.45 -0.60
CA LEU A 47 -11.19 4.36 -2.05
C LEU A 47 -12.46 3.67 -2.58
N ASP A 48 -12.91 2.58 -1.95
CA ASP A 48 -14.15 1.88 -2.33
C ASP A 48 -15.40 2.77 -2.21
N LEU A 49 -15.44 3.62 -1.17
CA LEU A 49 -16.49 4.62 -1.00
C LEU A 49 -16.46 5.66 -2.13
N ILE A 50 -15.28 6.19 -2.46
CA ILE A 50 -15.09 7.17 -3.55
C ILE A 50 -15.47 6.55 -4.90
N ALA A 51 -15.11 5.29 -5.12
CA ALA A 51 -15.44 4.54 -6.34
C ALA A 51 -16.92 4.15 -6.43
N GLY A 52 -17.72 4.40 -5.38
CA GLY A 52 -19.13 3.99 -5.33
C GLY A 52 -19.33 2.48 -5.21
N ARG A 53 -18.27 1.71 -4.90
CA ARG A 53 -18.34 0.26 -4.67
C ARG A 53 -18.93 -0.07 -3.30
N ARG A 54 -18.89 0.88 -2.37
CA ARG A 54 -19.43 0.77 -1.02
C ARG A 54 -20.18 2.05 -0.66
N SER A 55 -21.23 1.95 0.15
CA SER A 55 -21.98 3.10 0.65
C SER A 55 -21.45 3.56 2.02
N PRO A 56 -21.41 4.88 2.28
CA PRO A 56 -21.05 5.39 3.58
C PRO A 56 -22.15 5.09 4.60
N THR A 57 -21.77 4.91 5.88
CA THR A 57 -22.75 4.73 6.97
C THR A 57 -23.48 6.05 7.26
N THR A 58 -22.73 7.16 7.22
CA THR A 58 -23.24 8.52 7.38
C THR A 58 -22.47 9.48 6.48
N GLY A 59 -23.02 10.66 6.24
CA GLY A 59 -22.45 11.64 5.30
C GLY A 59 -22.86 11.38 3.86
N THR A 60 -22.33 12.18 2.94
CA THR A 60 -22.66 12.12 1.51
C THR A 60 -21.40 12.20 0.66
N ILE A 61 -21.38 11.44 -0.45
CA ILE A 61 -20.34 11.48 -1.46
C ILE A 61 -20.98 12.01 -2.74
N ASP A 62 -20.58 13.22 -3.13
CA ASP A 62 -21.07 13.86 -4.34
C ASP A 62 -20.02 13.76 -5.44
N VAL A 63 -20.32 12.97 -6.47
CA VAL A 63 -19.48 12.80 -7.64
C VAL A 63 -20.02 13.66 -8.79
N GLY A 64 -19.14 14.42 -9.45
CA GLY A 64 -19.51 15.26 -10.59
C GLY A 64 -20.08 14.43 -11.76
N SER A 65 -21.08 14.98 -12.46
CA SER A 65 -21.78 14.25 -13.56
C SER A 65 -20.88 13.82 -14.73
N THR A 66 -19.74 14.49 -14.93
CA THR A 66 -18.76 14.19 -15.99
C THR A 66 -17.62 13.30 -15.50
N VAL A 67 -17.64 12.86 -14.25
CA VAL A 67 -16.56 12.08 -13.65
C VAL A 67 -16.64 10.62 -14.11
N ARG A 68 -15.48 10.11 -14.53
CA ARG A 68 -15.22 8.72 -14.88
C ARG A 68 -14.07 8.25 -14.01
N ILE A 69 -14.40 7.43 -13.03
CA ILE A 69 -13.45 6.89 -12.07
C ILE A 69 -12.85 5.61 -12.65
N GLY A 70 -11.53 5.59 -12.83
CA GLY A 70 -10.75 4.39 -13.01
C GLY A 70 -10.23 3.94 -11.65
N TYR A 71 -10.45 2.68 -11.29
CA TYR A 71 -9.99 2.13 -10.01
C TYR A 71 -9.18 0.87 -10.26
N TYR A 72 -7.89 0.94 -9.93
CA TYR A 72 -6.97 -0.18 -9.93
C TYR A 72 -6.71 -0.63 -8.48
N ASP A 73 -7.00 -1.89 -8.20
CA ASP A 73 -6.84 -2.53 -6.89
C ASP A 73 -6.24 -3.93 -7.02
N GLN A 74 -6.02 -4.60 -5.88
CA GLN A 74 -5.45 -5.95 -5.82
C GLN A 74 -6.34 -6.99 -6.53
N ILE A 75 -7.66 -6.83 -6.46
CA ILE A 75 -8.61 -7.75 -7.12
C ILE A 75 -8.49 -7.62 -8.65
N GLY A 76 -8.36 -6.39 -9.14
CA GLY A 76 -8.23 -6.07 -10.56
C GLY A 76 -9.52 -6.28 -11.34
N VAL A 77 -9.43 -6.08 -12.65
CA VAL A 77 -10.53 -6.35 -13.59
C VAL A 77 -10.56 -7.83 -13.92
N GLU A 78 -11.74 -8.46 -13.88
CA GLU A 78 -11.90 -9.85 -14.33
C GLU A 78 -11.57 -9.96 -15.82
N LEU A 79 -10.69 -10.92 -16.15
CA LEU A 79 -10.22 -11.13 -17.52
C LEU A 79 -10.84 -12.41 -18.08
N ASP A 80 -11.41 -12.34 -19.28
CA ASP A 80 -11.80 -13.55 -20.01
C ASP A 80 -10.53 -14.24 -20.54
N PRO A 81 -10.18 -15.45 -20.07
CA PRO A 81 -8.95 -16.15 -20.46
C PRO A 81 -8.88 -16.45 -21.96
N ARG A 82 -10.03 -16.57 -22.65
CA ARG A 82 -10.10 -16.91 -24.08
C ARG A 82 -10.04 -15.69 -24.99
N GLN A 83 -10.27 -14.50 -24.43
CA GLN A 83 -10.22 -13.27 -25.19
C GLN A 83 -8.77 -12.92 -25.54
N ARG A 84 -8.56 -12.27 -26.69
CA ARG A 84 -7.24 -11.75 -27.07
C ARG A 84 -6.96 -10.44 -26.36
N VAL A 85 -5.68 -10.16 -26.08
CA VAL A 85 -5.26 -8.91 -25.41
C VAL A 85 -5.81 -7.66 -26.12
N ARG A 86 -5.69 -7.59 -27.45
CA ARG A 86 -6.22 -6.47 -28.24
C ARG A 86 -7.74 -6.31 -28.17
N GLU A 87 -8.47 -7.38 -27.92
CA GLU A 87 -9.94 -7.33 -27.83
C GLU A 87 -10.37 -6.86 -26.45
N ALA A 88 -9.59 -7.21 -25.41
CA ALA A 88 -9.90 -6.84 -24.04
C ALA A 88 -9.90 -5.32 -23.85
N ILE A 89 -8.98 -4.59 -24.48
CA ILE A 89 -8.88 -3.11 -24.34
C ILE A 89 -10.16 -2.37 -24.77
N THR A 90 -10.91 -2.93 -25.72
CA THR A 90 -12.18 -2.35 -26.19
C THR A 90 -13.41 -3.08 -25.63
N GLY A 91 -13.20 -4.07 -24.77
CA GLY A 91 -14.23 -5.00 -24.30
C GLY A 91 -14.89 -5.78 -25.45
N GLY A 92 -14.17 -6.01 -26.56
CA GLY A 92 -14.67 -6.70 -27.75
C GLY A 92 -15.72 -5.92 -28.56
N ARG A 93 -15.98 -4.65 -28.23
CA ARG A 93 -17.07 -3.86 -28.86
C ARG A 93 -16.65 -3.21 -30.19
N ARG A 94 -15.36 -3.00 -30.39
CA ARG A 94 -14.77 -2.36 -31.58
C ARG A 94 -13.32 -2.78 -31.75
N GLU A 95 -12.75 -2.49 -32.91
CA GLU A 95 -11.30 -2.56 -33.09
C GLU A 95 -10.58 -1.47 -32.29
N PRO A 96 -9.37 -1.75 -31.75
CA PRO A 96 -8.51 -0.76 -31.13
C PRO A 96 -8.23 0.41 -32.09
N ASP A 97 -8.35 1.63 -31.58
CA ASP A 97 -7.93 2.82 -32.31
C ASP A 97 -6.43 3.08 -32.10
N TRP A 98 -5.91 4.17 -32.66
CA TRP A 98 -4.49 4.51 -32.53
C TRP A 98 -4.08 4.84 -31.08
N GLN A 99 -5.01 5.30 -30.23
CA GLN A 99 -4.73 5.58 -28.82
C GLN A 99 -4.65 4.27 -28.03
N ASP A 100 -5.57 3.34 -28.30
CA ASP A 100 -5.54 2.01 -27.71
C ASP A 100 -4.27 1.26 -28.11
N ALA A 101 -3.85 1.36 -29.38
CA ALA A 101 -2.62 0.76 -29.87
C ALA A 101 -1.36 1.36 -29.20
N ALA A 102 -1.29 2.68 -29.09
CA ALA A 102 -0.18 3.36 -28.40
C ALA A 102 -0.11 2.96 -26.91
N LEU A 103 -1.28 2.80 -26.28
CA LEU A 103 -1.35 2.36 -24.89
C LEU A 103 -0.93 0.88 -24.74
N LEU A 104 -1.34 -0.01 -25.65
CA LEU A 104 -0.85 -1.39 -25.69
C LEU A 104 0.68 -1.45 -25.81
N GLU A 105 1.25 -0.66 -26.73
CA GLU A 105 2.70 -0.59 -26.93
C GLU A 105 3.43 -0.05 -25.72
N SER A 106 2.91 1.00 -25.05
CA SER A 106 3.55 1.57 -23.87
C SER A 106 3.64 0.59 -22.70
N PHE A 107 2.72 -0.38 -22.63
CA PHE A 107 2.70 -1.45 -21.62
C PHE A 107 3.29 -2.79 -22.12
N TRP A 108 4.09 -2.76 -23.20
CA TRP A 108 4.76 -3.92 -23.81
C TRP A 108 3.83 -5.05 -24.28
N PHE A 109 2.64 -4.70 -24.75
CA PHE A 109 1.85 -5.58 -25.59
C PHE A 109 2.09 -5.22 -27.04
N ASP A 110 3.27 -5.56 -27.56
CA ASP A 110 3.66 -5.34 -28.95
C ASP A 110 3.49 -6.61 -29.80
N GLY A 111 3.33 -6.42 -31.11
CA GLY A 111 3.31 -7.50 -32.10
C GLY A 111 2.37 -8.67 -31.76
N ASP A 112 2.95 -9.85 -31.57
CA ASP A 112 2.23 -11.11 -31.34
C ASP A 112 1.50 -11.15 -29.98
N ALA A 113 1.98 -10.43 -28.97
CA ALA A 113 1.37 -10.42 -27.63
C ALA A 113 -0.06 -9.87 -27.66
N GLN A 114 -0.34 -8.92 -28.56
CA GLN A 114 -1.69 -8.37 -28.75
C GLN A 114 -2.69 -9.42 -29.28
N TRP A 115 -2.19 -10.41 -30.00
CA TRP A 115 -3.00 -11.45 -30.64
C TRP A 115 -3.12 -12.72 -29.79
N ALA A 116 -2.28 -12.85 -28.76
CA ALA A 116 -2.31 -13.97 -27.84
C ALA A 116 -3.59 -13.96 -26.99
N PRO A 117 -4.17 -15.15 -26.71
CA PRO A 117 -5.17 -15.31 -25.66
C PRO A 117 -4.62 -14.92 -24.29
N ILE A 118 -5.47 -14.32 -23.44
CA ILE A 118 -5.09 -13.85 -22.11
C ILE A 118 -4.59 -14.99 -21.20
N GLU A 119 -5.09 -16.21 -21.38
CA GLU A 119 -4.63 -17.37 -20.61
C GLU A 119 -3.12 -17.65 -20.75
N LEU A 120 -2.51 -17.24 -21.86
CA LEU A 120 -1.07 -17.42 -22.11
C LEU A 120 -0.20 -16.37 -21.40
N LEU A 121 -0.80 -15.28 -20.91
CA LEU A 121 -0.07 -14.25 -20.18
C LEU A 121 0.40 -14.75 -18.81
N SER A 122 1.61 -14.36 -18.45
CA SER A 122 2.15 -14.50 -17.09
C SER A 122 1.34 -13.67 -16.07
N GLY A 123 1.51 -13.95 -14.78
CA GLY A 123 0.86 -13.19 -13.72
C GLY A 123 1.15 -11.68 -13.78
N GLY A 124 2.41 -11.32 -14.02
CA GLY A 124 2.82 -9.92 -14.21
C GLY A 124 2.16 -9.29 -15.43
N GLU A 125 2.20 -9.94 -16.59
CA GLU A 125 1.50 -9.48 -17.80
C GLU A 125 0.01 -9.29 -17.58
N ARG A 126 -0.66 -10.17 -16.84
CA ARG A 126 -2.07 -10.00 -16.49
C ARG A 126 -2.30 -8.77 -15.61
N ARG A 127 -1.45 -8.49 -14.62
CA ARG A 127 -1.55 -7.28 -13.79
C ARG A 127 -1.35 -6.01 -14.63
N ARG A 128 -0.40 -6.02 -15.57
CA ARG A 128 -0.20 -4.93 -16.54
C ARG A 128 -1.43 -4.72 -17.41
N LEU A 129 -2.00 -5.80 -17.93
CA LEU A 129 -3.23 -5.73 -18.72
C LEU A 129 -4.39 -5.18 -17.89
N GLN A 130 -4.56 -5.60 -16.64
CA GLN A 130 -5.63 -5.06 -15.77
C GLN A 130 -5.49 -3.54 -15.58
N LEU A 131 -4.28 -3.04 -15.34
CA LEU A 131 -4.02 -1.60 -15.27
C LEU A 131 -4.37 -0.92 -16.61
N LEU A 132 -3.93 -1.50 -17.72
CA LEU A 132 -4.22 -1.03 -19.07
C LEU A 132 -5.72 -0.88 -19.32
N LEU A 133 -6.52 -1.87 -18.91
CA LEU A 133 -7.97 -1.88 -19.06
C LEU A 133 -8.65 -0.77 -18.26
N VAL A 134 -8.10 -0.41 -17.09
CA VAL A 134 -8.57 0.75 -16.32
C VAL A 134 -8.27 2.05 -17.06
N LEU A 135 -7.05 2.21 -17.59
CA LEU A 135 -6.63 3.41 -18.32
C LEU A 135 -7.36 3.57 -19.67
N ALA A 136 -7.65 2.47 -20.35
CA ALA A 136 -8.38 2.45 -21.64
C ALA A 136 -9.82 2.99 -21.53
N GLN A 137 -10.41 3.00 -20.32
CA GLN A 137 -11.69 3.65 -20.07
C GLN A 137 -11.62 5.18 -20.12
N LYS A 138 -10.42 5.75 -20.29
CA LYS A 138 -10.13 7.19 -20.34
C LYS A 138 -10.72 7.89 -19.10
N PRO A 139 -10.39 7.42 -17.88
CA PRO A 139 -10.87 8.04 -16.66
C PRO A 139 -10.34 9.47 -16.54
N ASN A 140 -11.05 10.31 -15.79
CA ASN A 140 -10.56 11.63 -15.36
C ASN A 140 -10.32 11.69 -13.84
N VAL A 141 -10.65 10.62 -13.12
CA VAL A 141 -10.23 10.34 -11.74
C VAL A 141 -9.63 8.96 -11.70
N LEU A 142 -8.40 8.82 -11.18
CA LEU A 142 -7.72 7.55 -11.05
C LEU A 142 -7.48 7.26 -9.58
N LEU A 143 -7.95 6.09 -9.13
CA LEU A 143 -7.72 5.55 -7.80
C LEU A 143 -6.77 4.36 -7.94
N LEU A 144 -5.64 4.41 -7.25
CA LEU A 144 -4.64 3.36 -7.26
C LEU A 144 -4.48 2.82 -5.84
N ASP A 145 -4.82 1.55 -5.62
CA ASP A 145 -4.64 0.88 -4.33
C ASP A 145 -3.47 -0.10 -4.38
N GLU A 146 -2.38 0.25 -3.70
CA GLU A 146 -1.12 -0.49 -3.61
C GLU A 146 -0.52 -0.92 -4.97
N PRO A 147 -0.41 -0.01 -5.97
CA PRO A 147 0.06 -0.37 -7.31
C PRO A 147 1.50 -0.90 -7.33
N THR A 148 2.31 -0.51 -6.34
CA THR A 148 3.74 -0.86 -6.25
C THR A 148 3.98 -2.30 -5.81
N ASN A 149 3.01 -2.95 -5.16
CA ASN A 149 3.13 -4.34 -4.72
C ASN A 149 2.75 -5.33 -5.83
N ASP A 150 1.95 -4.86 -6.79
CA ASP A 150 1.31 -5.71 -7.79
C ASP A 150 1.95 -5.60 -9.18
N LEU A 151 2.78 -4.59 -9.39
CA LEU A 151 3.42 -4.28 -10.66
C LEU A 151 4.93 -4.50 -10.57
N ASP A 152 5.51 -4.97 -11.68
CA ASP A 152 6.96 -4.97 -11.81
C ASP A 152 7.50 -3.53 -11.93
N LEU A 153 8.79 -3.36 -11.62
CA LEU A 153 9.45 -2.06 -11.60
C LEU A 153 9.34 -1.31 -12.92
N ASP A 154 9.39 -2.04 -14.04
CA ASP A 154 9.36 -1.44 -15.36
C ASP A 154 7.95 -0.89 -15.68
N THR A 155 6.89 -1.61 -15.32
CA THR A 155 5.51 -1.12 -15.45
C THR A 155 5.25 0.08 -14.55
N LEU A 156 5.80 0.04 -13.34
CA LEU A 156 5.69 1.13 -12.37
C LEU A 156 6.26 2.43 -12.96
N ARG A 157 7.41 2.36 -13.65
CA ARG A 157 8.01 3.49 -14.37
C ARG A 157 7.13 4.01 -15.50
N VAL A 158 6.55 3.12 -16.32
CA VAL A 158 5.63 3.51 -17.39
C VAL A 158 4.39 4.22 -16.80
N LEU A 159 3.87 3.72 -15.68
CA LEU A 159 2.76 4.34 -14.99
C LEU A 159 3.14 5.73 -14.46
N GLU A 160 4.31 5.88 -13.84
CA GLU A 160 4.83 7.18 -13.41
C GLU A 160 4.94 8.17 -14.57
N GLU A 161 5.55 7.76 -15.69
CA GLU A 161 5.69 8.58 -16.90
C GLU A 161 4.33 8.96 -17.50
N PHE A 162 3.37 8.04 -17.51
CA PHE A 162 1.99 8.33 -17.91
C PHE A 162 1.35 9.38 -16.99
N LEU A 163 1.57 9.28 -15.68
CA LEU A 163 0.99 10.17 -14.68
C LEU A 163 1.61 11.57 -14.68
N ASP A 164 2.83 11.76 -15.18
CA ASP A 164 3.49 13.07 -15.24
C ASP A 164 2.66 14.07 -16.09
N ASP A 165 2.12 13.62 -17.23
CA ASP A 165 1.35 14.48 -18.16
C ASP A 165 -0.18 14.28 -18.08
N TRP A 166 -0.67 13.31 -17.30
CA TRP A 166 -2.09 12.95 -17.27
C TRP A 166 -2.96 14.03 -16.56
N PRO A 167 -3.93 14.68 -17.23
CA PRO A 167 -4.61 15.87 -16.70
C PRO A 167 -5.77 15.59 -15.73
N GLY A 168 -5.94 14.36 -15.24
CA GLY A 168 -7.01 13.98 -14.32
C GLY A 168 -6.62 14.10 -12.84
N ALA A 169 -7.56 13.82 -11.94
CA ALA A 169 -7.29 13.77 -10.50
C ALA A 169 -6.82 12.36 -10.07
N LEU A 170 -5.85 12.28 -9.17
CA LEU A 170 -5.23 11.03 -8.73
C LEU A 170 -5.38 10.89 -7.22
N ILE A 171 -5.79 9.71 -6.76
CA ILE A 171 -5.65 9.29 -5.36
C ILE A 171 -4.86 7.98 -5.34
N VAL A 172 -3.73 7.98 -4.65
CA VAL A 172 -2.84 6.81 -4.51
C VAL A 172 -2.80 6.35 -3.07
N VAL A 173 -3.03 5.06 -2.83
CA VAL A 173 -2.60 4.35 -1.62
C VAL A 173 -1.34 3.59 -1.98
N SER A 174 -0.23 3.89 -1.32
CA SER A 174 1.02 3.15 -1.50
C SER A 174 1.89 3.29 -0.27
N HIS A 175 2.71 2.27 -0.02
CA HIS A 175 3.82 2.34 0.92
C HIS A 175 5.16 2.73 0.27
N ASP A 176 5.22 2.85 -1.06
CA ASP A 176 6.41 3.24 -1.81
C ASP A 176 6.60 4.76 -1.76
N ARG A 177 7.71 5.18 -1.15
CA ARG A 177 8.07 6.59 -0.99
C ARG A 177 8.40 7.26 -2.30
N ALA A 178 9.16 6.58 -3.17
CA ALA A 178 9.62 7.16 -4.42
C ALA A 178 8.42 7.41 -5.36
N PHE A 179 7.49 6.45 -5.40
CA PHE A 179 6.25 6.61 -6.16
C PHE A 179 5.39 7.77 -5.64
N LEU A 180 5.19 7.85 -4.33
CA LEU A 180 4.40 8.95 -3.72
C LEU A 180 5.07 10.31 -3.93
N GLU A 181 6.39 10.42 -3.74
CA GLU A 181 7.10 11.69 -3.94
C GLU A 181 7.03 12.19 -5.38
N ARG A 182 7.03 11.29 -6.36
CA ARG A 182 6.93 11.64 -7.77
C ARG A 182 5.50 12.00 -8.18
N THR A 183 4.50 11.27 -7.68
CA THR A 183 3.13 11.33 -8.22
C THR A 183 2.16 12.17 -7.40
N VAL A 184 2.47 12.46 -6.13
CA VAL A 184 1.53 13.09 -5.18
C VAL A 184 1.98 14.49 -4.75
N ALA A 185 1.04 15.43 -4.74
CA ALA A 185 1.27 16.80 -4.28
C ALA A 185 0.90 17.01 -2.81
N ASP A 186 -0.13 16.35 -2.30
CA ASP A 186 -0.61 16.46 -0.92
C ASP A 186 -0.95 15.08 -0.35
N VAL A 187 -0.87 14.89 0.96
CA VAL A 187 -1.21 13.60 1.59
C VAL A 187 -2.40 13.71 2.53
N ILE A 188 -3.25 12.70 2.53
CA ILE A 188 -4.28 12.45 3.53
C ILE A 188 -3.74 11.41 4.48
N VAL A 189 -3.66 11.77 5.75
CA VAL A 189 -3.12 10.91 6.80
C VAL A 189 -4.28 10.29 7.58
N MET A 190 -4.32 8.95 7.58
CA MET A 190 -5.23 8.13 8.37
C MET A 190 -4.47 7.53 9.55
N ASP A 191 -4.39 8.23 10.66
CA ASP A 191 -3.57 7.83 11.82
C ASP A 191 -4.23 6.76 12.72
N GLY A 192 -5.32 6.14 12.27
CA GLY A 192 -6.19 5.30 13.13
C GLY A 192 -7.04 6.12 14.11
N HIS A 193 -6.88 7.44 14.14
CA HIS A 193 -7.85 8.35 14.73
C HIS A 193 -9.06 8.48 13.82
N ALA A 194 -10.23 8.70 14.42
CA ALA A 194 -11.50 8.69 13.71
C ALA A 194 -11.64 9.80 12.65
N ARG A 195 -10.69 10.73 12.45
CA ARG A 195 -10.78 11.80 11.44
C ARG A 195 -9.48 11.87 10.61
N PRO A 196 -9.51 11.51 9.32
CA PRO A 196 -8.39 11.73 8.41
C PRO A 196 -8.06 13.22 8.29
N SER A 197 -6.78 13.54 8.09
CA SER A 197 -6.34 14.92 7.96
C SER A 197 -5.46 15.14 6.73
N ARG A 198 -5.77 16.19 5.96
CA ARG A 198 -4.96 16.61 4.82
C ARG A 198 -3.70 17.35 5.30
N ARG A 199 -2.58 17.08 4.64
CA ARG A 199 -1.29 17.71 4.86
C ARG A 199 -0.72 18.15 3.51
N PRO A 200 -0.48 19.46 3.32
CA PRO A 200 0.09 19.96 2.09
C PRO A 200 1.59 19.66 1.98
N GLY A 201 2.10 19.57 0.76
CA GLY A 201 3.54 19.42 0.49
C GLY A 201 4.02 17.97 0.31
N GLY A 202 3.09 17.07 0.03
CA GLY A 202 3.38 15.69 -0.37
C GLY A 202 3.92 14.82 0.76
N TYR A 203 4.47 13.67 0.37
CA TYR A 203 4.97 12.67 1.31
C TYR A 203 6.19 13.17 2.10
N ALA A 204 7.16 13.79 1.42
CA ALA A 204 8.40 14.26 2.04
C ALA A 204 8.16 15.27 3.17
N ALA A 205 7.27 16.26 2.95
CA ALA A 205 6.95 17.26 3.97
C ALA A 205 6.25 16.63 5.19
N TRP A 206 5.37 15.66 4.96
CA TRP A 206 4.74 14.91 6.05
C TRP A 206 5.78 14.09 6.84
N GLU A 207 6.72 13.43 6.17
CA GLU A 207 7.73 12.61 6.83
C GLU A 207 8.65 13.46 7.73
N GLU A 208 9.06 14.64 7.26
CA GLU A 208 9.86 15.59 8.06
C GLU A 208 9.12 16.10 9.30
N GLN A 209 7.82 16.43 9.15
CA GLN A 209 6.98 16.83 10.28
C GLN A 209 6.80 15.69 11.29
N ARG A 210 6.64 14.45 10.81
CA ARG A 210 6.54 13.27 11.67
C ARG A 210 7.85 13.01 12.43
N ARG A 211 9.00 13.10 11.76
CA ARG A 211 10.34 12.95 12.37
C ARG A 211 10.59 14.02 13.44
N SER A 212 10.32 15.29 13.15
CA SER A 212 10.48 16.39 14.12
C SER A 212 9.53 16.29 15.32
N SER A 213 8.31 15.77 15.11
CA SER A 213 7.34 15.52 16.19
C SER A 213 7.73 14.32 17.07
N MET A 214 8.26 13.24 16.47
CA MET A 214 8.81 12.10 17.21
C MET A 214 10.03 12.49 18.08
N VAL A 215 10.89 13.36 17.57
CA VAL A 215 12.07 13.87 18.32
C VAL A 215 11.63 14.77 19.48
N ARG A 216 10.60 15.61 19.29
CA ARG A 216 10.03 16.42 20.38
C ARG A 216 9.31 15.58 21.45
N GLY A 217 8.61 14.52 21.07
CA GLY A 217 7.94 13.59 21.99
C GLY A 217 8.91 12.83 22.90
N ARG A 218 10.14 12.55 22.44
CA ARG A 218 11.18 11.89 23.26
C ARG A 218 11.87 12.80 24.28
N ILE A 219 11.78 14.13 24.12
CA ILE A 219 12.40 15.10 25.03
C ILE A 219 11.40 15.60 26.10
N ALA A 220 10.11 15.38 25.90
CA ALA A 220 9.05 15.85 26.78
C ALA A 220 8.39 14.71 27.60
N ASP A 221 9.17 13.98 28.39
CA ASP A 221 8.59 13.25 29.52
C ASP A 221 9.55 13.14 30.74
N PRO A 222 9.52 14.10 31.67
CA PRO A 222 10.13 13.93 32.98
C PRO A 222 9.04 13.92 34.05
N ARG A 223 8.29 12.81 34.22
CA ARG A 223 7.55 12.52 35.47
C ARG A 223 7.03 11.08 35.56
N LYS A 224 7.85 10.20 36.14
CA LYS A 224 7.40 9.29 37.20
C LYS A 224 8.59 8.63 37.90
N ALA A 225 8.82 9.03 39.15
CA ALA A 225 9.54 8.21 40.11
C ALA A 225 8.70 6.96 40.43
N PRO A 226 9.33 5.86 40.86
CA PRO A 226 9.25 5.57 42.28
C PRO A 226 10.58 5.15 42.93
N SER A 227 10.55 5.30 44.24
CA SER A 227 11.59 5.07 45.24
C SER A 227 11.73 3.61 45.67
N THR A 228 12.92 3.33 46.23
CA THR A 228 13.26 2.36 47.30
C THR A 228 13.17 0.85 47.03
N SER A 229 14.33 0.19 46.97
CA SER A 229 14.89 -0.68 48.06
C SER A 229 16.10 -1.48 47.54
N SER A 230 17.29 -1.14 48.02
CA SER A 230 18.19 -1.98 48.82
C SER A 230 18.45 -3.42 48.33
N GLY A 231 19.69 -3.66 47.88
CA GLY A 231 20.24 -5.00 47.68
C GLY A 231 21.71 -4.92 47.28
N SER A 232 22.59 -4.93 48.27
CA SER A 232 24.05 -4.87 48.14
C SER A 232 24.64 -6.09 47.42
N SER A 233 25.62 -5.87 46.55
CA SER A 233 26.91 -6.57 46.66
C SER A 233 27.99 -5.77 45.92
N ALA A 234 29.13 -5.63 46.59
CA ALA A 234 30.29 -4.89 46.11
C ALA A 234 31.43 -5.86 45.73
N SER A 235 32.42 -5.29 45.03
CA SER A 235 33.71 -5.83 44.56
C SER A 235 33.67 -6.38 43.12
N LYS A 236 34.60 -6.04 42.21
CA LYS A 236 35.91 -5.39 42.32
C LYS A 236 36.31 -4.82 40.95
N ALA A 237 37.17 -3.80 40.98
CA ALA A 237 37.63 -2.97 39.87
C ALA A 237 38.38 -3.70 38.73
N SER A 238 38.29 -3.19 37.49
CA SER A 238 39.43 -2.53 36.83
C SER A 238 39.15 -2.00 35.41
N LYS A 239 39.68 -0.79 35.17
CA LYS A 239 40.23 -0.21 33.92
C LYS A 239 39.30 0.14 32.73
N ALA A 240 39.09 1.45 32.62
CA ALA A 240 39.35 2.32 31.46
C ALA A 240 38.75 1.96 30.08
N LYS A 241 37.82 2.82 29.64
CA LYS A 241 37.38 3.05 28.25
C LYS A 241 38.58 3.27 27.30
N PRO A 242 38.42 2.93 26.01
CA PRO A 242 37.98 3.95 25.06
C PRO A 242 36.76 3.52 24.24
N SER A 243 35.74 4.40 24.25
CA SER A 243 34.73 4.62 23.20
C SER A 243 34.40 3.46 22.24
N GLU A 244 33.42 2.63 22.59
CA GLU A 244 32.64 1.89 21.60
C GLU A 244 31.78 2.87 20.80
N LYS A 245 32.23 3.20 19.58
CA LYS A 245 31.29 3.47 18.49
C LYS A 245 30.52 2.17 18.27
N PRO A 246 29.19 2.18 18.05
CA PRO A 246 28.48 0.95 17.72
C PRO A 246 29.15 0.35 16.49
N ALA A 247 29.60 -0.89 16.60
CA ALA A 247 30.28 -1.60 15.53
C ALA A 247 29.30 -1.75 14.36
N THR A 248 29.42 -0.88 13.37
CA THR A 248 28.70 -0.97 12.09
C THR A 248 29.04 -2.32 11.48
N ARG A 249 28.02 -3.15 11.22
CA ARG A 249 28.22 -4.46 10.61
C ARG A 249 28.87 -4.28 9.24
N SER A 250 29.70 -5.24 8.83
CA SER A 250 30.37 -5.12 7.53
C SER A 250 29.35 -5.15 6.37
N PRO A 251 29.57 -4.43 5.26
CA PRO A 251 28.61 -4.37 4.14
C PRO A 251 28.30 -5.73 3.48
N SER A 252 29.20 -6.71 3.61
CA SER A 252 28.94 -8.08 3.16
C SER A 252 28.08 -8.87 4.15
N THR A 253 28.25 -8.64 5.45
CA THR A 253 27.39 -9.21 6.50
C THR A 253 25.96 -8.68 6.40
N LEU A 254 25.79 -7.37 6.18
CA LEU A 254 24.46 -6.76 6.01
C LEU A 254 23.74 -7.34 4.80
N ARG A 255 24.40 -7.40 3.64
CA ARG A 255 23.83 -8.02 2.43
C ARG A 255 23.45 -9.49 2.62
N PHE A 256 24.23 -10.24 3.40
CA PHE A 256 23.91 -11.64 3.71
C PHE A 256 22.67 -11.77 4.61
N LEU A 257 22.59 -10.96 5.67
CA LEU A 257 21.45 -10.96 6.61
C LEU A 257 20.15 -10.50 5.93
N ILE A 258 20.22 -9.46 5.10
CA ILE A 258 19.10 -8.99 4.28
C ILE A 258 18.60 -10.13 3.39
N LYS A 259 19.49 -10.81 2.67
CA LYS A 259 19.14 -11.93 1.79
C LYS A 259 18.55 -13.12 2.54
N ASP A 260 18.99 -13.39 3.76
CA ASP A 260 18.43 -14.48 4.57
C ASP A 260 17.05 -14.12 5.13
N LEU A 261 16.84 -12.86 5.54
CA LEU A 261 15.52 -12.35 5.91
C LEU A 261 14.56 -12.34 4.72
N GLU A 262 14.99 -11.99 3.51
CA GLU A 262 14.17 -12.10 2.30
C GLU A 262 13.67 -13.53 2.04
N LYS A 263 14.53 -14.53 2.26
CA LYS A 263 14.11 -15.94 2.14
C LYS A 263 13.12 -16.32 3.22
N GLU A 264 13.31 -15.83 4.44
CA GLU A 264 12.45 -16.14 5.56
C GLU A 264 11.07 -15.48 5.44
N ILE A 265 11.02 -14.21 5.05
CA ILE A 265 9.79 -13.50 4.67
C ILE A 265 9.07 -14.30 3.58
N LYS A 266 9.76 -14.65 2.49
CA LYS A 266 9.17 -15.46 1.40
C LYS A 266 8.66 -16.83 1.87
N ARG A 267 9.29 -17.45 2.88
CA ARG A 267 8.85 -18.72 3.47
C ARG A 267 7.57 -18.50 4.30
N LEU A 268 7.57 -17.49 5.16
CA LEU A 268 6.45 -17.12 6.03
C LEU A 268 5.23 -16.70 5.21
N THR A 269 5.39 -15.91 4.14
CA THR A 269 4.29 -15.56 3.22
C THR A 269 3.64 -16.79 2.61
N LYS A 270 4.43 -17.78 2.14
CA LYS A 270 3.87 -19.04 1.61
C LYS A 270 3.11 -19.84 2.66
N VAL A 271 3.52 -19.77 3.93
CA VAL A 271 2.83 -20.45 5.03
C VAL A 271 1.53 -19.72 5.35
N LYS A 272 1.56 -18.38 5.41
CA LYS A 272 0.39 -17.52 5.56
C LYS A 272 -0.67 -17.83 4.51
N ASP A 273 -0.31 -17.79 3.21
CA ASP A 273 -1.25 -18.03 2.11
C ASP A 273 -1.90 -19.43 2.20
N ARG A 274 -1.12 -20.45 2.59
CA ARG A 274 -1.63 -21.81 2.78
C ARG A 274 -2.59 -21.92 3.97
N LEU A 275 -2.33 -21.19 5.05
CA LEU A 275 -3.21 -21.17 6.22
C LEU A 275 -4.49 -20.38 5.94
N GLU A 276 -4.42 -19.27 5.20
CA GLU A 276 -5.59 -18.49 4.80
C GLU A 276 -6.57 -19.30 3.96
N VAL A 277 -6.08 -20.07 2.97
CA VAL A 277 -6.92 -20.97 2.17
C VAL A 277 -7.60 -22.02 3.06
N LYS A 278 -6.85 -22.64 3.98
CA LYS A 278 -7.42 -23.63 4.91
C LYS A 278 -8.46 -23.03 5.86
N VAL A 279 -8.21 -21.84 6.39
CA VAL A 279 -9.17 -21.12 7.25
C VAL A 279 -10.43 -20.80 6.46
N ALA A 280 -10.31 -20.36 5.20
CA ALA A 280 -11.45 -20.11 4.33
C ALA A 280 -12.26 -21.39 4.03
N ASP A 281 -11.58 -22.51 3.72
CA ASP A 281 -12.24 -23.80 3.45
C ASP A 281 -12.99 -24.33 4.69
N LEU A 282 -12.39 -24.19 5.88
CA LEU A 282 -12.98 -24.65 7.14
C LEU A 282 -14.10 -23.76 7.68
N ALA A 283 -14.09 -22.47 7.32
CA ALA A 283 -15.21 -21.58 7.61
C ALA A 283 -16.51 -22.05 6.93
N VAL A 284 -16.41 -22.77 5.81
CA VAL A 284 -17.55 -23.34 5.07
C VAL A 284 -18.02 -24.69 5.65
N SER A 285 -17.09 -25.51 6.17
CA SER A 285 -17.40 -26.87 6.65
C SER A 285 -17.93 -26.92 8.10
N GLY A 286 -17.82 -25.82 8.86
CA GLY A 286 -18.46 -25.68 10.18
C GLY A 286 -17.68 -26.28 11.35
N ASP A 287 -16.41 -26.65 11.18
CA ASP A 287 -15.56 -27.14 12.28
C ASP A 287 -14.95 -25.96 13.07
N HIS A 288 -15.62 -25.58 14.16
CA HIS A 288 -15.23 -24.43 14.98
C HIS A 288 -13.95 -24.67 15.81
N VAL A 289 -13.60 -25.92 16.12
CA VAL A 289 -12.40 -26.23 16.92
C VAL A 289 -11.15 -26.04 16.06
N GLU A 290 -11.18 -26.58 14.84
CA GLU A 290 -10.04 -26.52 13.93
C GLU A 290 -9.85 -25.11 13.35
N LEU A 291 -10.94 -24.36 13.15
CA LEU A 291 -10.89 -22.94 12.74
C LEU A 291 -10.19 -22.06 13.79
N THR A 292 -10.47 -22.28 15.08
CA THR A 292 -9.81 -21.55 16.17
C THR A 292 -8.31 -21.88 16.23
N ARG A 293 -7.95 -23.16 16.04
CA ARG A 293 -6.56 -23.62 16.01
C ARG A 293 -5.77 -22.98 14.85
N LEU A 294 -6.31 -23.04 13.63
CA LEU A 294 -5.67 -22.49 12.44
C LEU A 294 -5.64 -20.96 12.44
N GLY A 295 -6.65 -20.30 13.00
CA GLY A 295 -6.62 -18.85 13.22
C GLY A 295 -5.50 -18.42 14.18
N GLY A 296 -5.24 -19.20 15.23
CA GLY A 296 -4.09 -19.00 16.12
C GLY A 296 -2.74 -19.19 15.41
N GLU A 297 -2.61 -20.23 14.59
CA GLU A 297 -1.41 -20.45 13.77
C GLU A 297 -1.20 -19.33 12.76
N LEU A 298 -2.25 -18.86 12.11
CA LEU A 298 -2.19 -17.73 11.18
C LEU A 298 -1.74 -16.46 11.90
N THR A 299 -2.29 -16.17 13.08
CA THR A 299 -1.89 -15.00 13.88
C THR A 299 -0.41 -15.08 14.27
N ALA A 300 0.08 -16.26 14.68
CA ALA A 300 1.48 -16.45 15.01
C ALA A 300 2.41 -16.21 13.80
N VAL A 301 2.03 -16.75 12.62
CA VAL A 301 2.79 -16.53 11.37
C VAL A 301 2.78 -15.07 10.97
N LEU A 302 1.67 -14.34 11.17
CA LEU A 302 1.60 -12.89 10.93
C LEU A 302 2.55 -12.12 11.86
N THR A 303 2.58 -12.45 13.16
CA THR A 303 3.54 -11.82 14.09
C THR A 303 4.99 -12.13 13.75
N GLU A 304 5.31 -13.36 13.34
CA GLU A 304 6.66 -13.72 12.89
C GLU A 304 7.06 -12.99 11.60
N LEU A 305 6.11 -12.81 10.68
CA LEU A 305 6.31 -12.06 9.44
C LEU A 305 6.59 -10.58 9.73
N GLU A 306 5.78 -9.95 10.59
CA GLU A 306 6.00 -8.56 11.02
C GLU A 306 7.38 -8.36 11.65
N ALA A 307 7.80 -9.27 12.53
CA ALA A 307 9.11 -9.20 13.17
C ALA A 307 10.27 -9.39 12.16
N ALA A 308 10.12 -10.30 11.19
CA ALA A 308 11.13 -10.51 10.15
C ALA A 308 11.25 -9.30 9.20
N GLU A 309 10.11 -8.68 8.87
CA GLU A 309 10.05 -7.46 8.05
C GLU A 309 10.65 -6.26 8.76
N GLU A 310 10.37 -6.07 10.06
CA GLU A 310 10.98 -5.01 10.87
C GLU A 310 12.51 -5.15 10.94
N GLN A 311 13.01 -6.37 11.14
CA GLN A 311 14.46 -6.64 11.12
C GLN A 311 15.09 -6.41 9.75
N TRP A 312 14.38 -6.75 8.67
CA TRP A 312 14.86 -6.51 7.31
C TRP A 312 14.97 -5.01 7.03
N LEU A 313 13.99 -4.22 7.51
CA LEU A 313 13.99 -2.77 7.43
C LEU A 313 15.19 -2.16 8.18
N GLU A 314 15.43 -2.56 9.43
CA GLU A 314 16.57 -2.08 10.21
C GLU A 314 17.92 -2.36 9.55
N LEU A 315 18.09 -3.56 8.99
CA LEU A 315 19.33 -3.99 8.34
C LEU A 315 19.56 -3.29 7.00
N THR A 316 18.49 -2.99 6.26
CA THR A 316 18.55 -2.24 5.01
C THR A 316 18.92 -0.78 5.27
N ASP A 317 18.30 -0.15 6.27
CA ASP A 317 18.67 1.18 6.78
C ASP A 317 20.16 1.24 7.22
N GLU A 318 20.64 0.21 7.91
CA GLU A 318 22.06 0.09 8.30
C GLU A 318 22.98 -0.03 7.07
N ALA A 319 22.56 -0.77 6.05
CA ALA A 319 23.32 -0.97 4.81
C ALA A 319 23.42 0.32 3.98
N GLU A 320 22.34 1.09 3.88
CA GLU A 320 22.34 2.39 3.19
C GLU A 320 23.24 3.41 3.90
N ARG A 321 23.17 3.47 5.24
CA ARG A 321 24.05 4.34 6.04
C ARG A 321 25.52 3.94 5.95
N ALA A 322 25.82 2.66 5.69
CA ALA A 322 27.18 2.18 5.48
C ALA A 322 27.68 2.40 4.03
N SER A 323 26.78 2.71 3.09
CA SER A 323 27.11 2.96 1.68
C SER A 323 27.23 4.46 1.31
N ASN A 324 26.68 5.36 2.12
CA ASN A 324 26.83 6.82 2.05
C ASN A 324 28.01 7.31 2.90
#